data_AF-A0A1H0KQN0-F1
#
_entry.id   AF-A0A1H0KQN0-F1
#
_cell.length_a   1.000
_cell.length_b   1.000
_cell.length_c   1.000
_cell.angle_alpha   90.00
_cell.angle_beta   90.00
_cell.angle_gamma   90.00
#
_symmetry.space_group_name_H-M   'P 1'
#
loop_
_entity.id
_entity.type
_entity.pdbx_description
1 polymer ?
#
loop_
_entity_poly.entity_id
_entity_poly.type
_entity_poly.pdbx_seq_one_letter_code
_entity_poly.pdbx_strand_id
1 'polypeptide(L)'
;MHEHYARQDPDFVPYEAQRKEAKTFEAQGLSQKEIVDYLATENGQLYLDKLQAAAPEKSFDEIINRAIGQIKSGSTIPKLVVTDSPLVKIVPVGKEVSDYSPFFTTMDELRRASQSKATLADLFGLPLTSEASKYSVFEITPIKPTEVFVSKVAPTTEFGGSVARSGDVFQSIVTNRGEWSAPRLIGTLDN
;
A
#
# COMPACT_ATOMS: atom_id res chain seq x y z
N MET A 1 22.19 -20.52 -8.18
CA MET A 1 21.60 -21.89 -8.16
C MET A 1 20.11 -21.92 -7.86
N HIS A 2 19.52 -20.95 -7.12
CA HIS A 2 18.06 -20.92 -6.87
C HIS A 2 17.19 -20.40 -8.03
N GLU A 3 17.72 -19.59 -8.96
CA GLU A 3 16.93 -19.10 -10.10
C GLU A 3 16.66 -20.14 -11.20
N HIS A 4 17.40 -21.25 -11.23
CA HIS A 4 17.22 -22.27 -12.28
C HIS A 4 15.98 -23.15 -12.07
N TYR A 5 15.54 -23.33 -10.83
CA TYR A 5 14.35 -24.13 -10.50
C TYR A 5 13.05 -23.32 -10.57
N ALA A 6 13.12 -21.99 -10.43
CA ALA A 6 11.94 -21.12 -10.47
C ALA A 6 11.39 -20.88 -11.89
N ARG A 7 12.19 -21.11 -12.95
CA ARG A 7 11.76 -20.93 -14.36
C ARG A 7 10.77 -21.98 -14.88
N GLN A 8 10.46 -23.01 -14.09
CA GLN A 8 9.51 -24.07 -14.46
C GLN A 8 8.09 -23.79 -13.96
N ASP A 9 7.90 -22.71 -13.19
CA ASP A 9 6.59 -22.25 -12.77
C ASP A 9 5.99 -21.36 -13.89
N PRO A 10 4.80 -21.70 -14.43
CA PRO A 10 4.13 -20.89 -15.45
C PRO A 10 3.80 -19.46 -14.98
N ASP A 11 3.83 -19.19 -13.66
CA ASP A 11 3.59 -17.87 -13.07
C ASP A 11 4.90 -17.13 -12.71
N PHE A 12 6.08 -17.67 -13.08
CA PHE A 12 7.36 -17.04 -12.77
C PHE A 12 7.60 -15.80 -13.63
N VAL A 13 7.44 -14.62 -13.01
CA VAL A 13 7.86 -13.34 -13.59
C VAL A 13 9.31 -13.05 -13.17
N PRO A 14 10.28 -12.96 -14.11
CA PRO A 14 11.68 -12.67 -13.79
C PRO A 14 11.84 -11.37 -13.01
N TYR A 15 12.77 -11.32 -12.05
CA TYR A 15 13.06 -10.13 -11.23
C TYR A 15 13.36 -8.89 -12.06
N GLU A 16 14.01 -9.04 -13.23
CA GLU A 16 14.26 -7.93 -14.15
C GLU A 16 12.98 -7.37 -14.77
N ALA A 17 11.99 -8.22 -15.06
CA ALA A 17 10.69 -7.79 -15.57
C ALA A 17 9.89 -7.06 -14.48
N GLN A 18 9.86 -7.60 -13.26
CA GLN A 18 9.24 -6.92 -12.10
C GLN A 18 9.89 -5.55 -11.83
N ARG A 19 11.22 -5.45 -11.92
CA ARG A 19 11.95 -4.16 -11.78
C ARG A 19 11.68 -3.21 -12.93
N LYS A 20 11.49 -3.70 -14.15
CA LYS A 20 11.20 -2.87 -15.32
C LYS A 20 9.78 -2.31 -15.27
N GLU A 21 8.81 -3.09 -14.80
CA GLU A 21 7.43 -2.66 -14.55
C GLU A 21 7.35 -1.69 -13.35
N ALA A 22 8.05 -1.99 -12.26
CA ALA A 22 8.15 -1.06 -11.12
C ALA A 22 8.80 0.28 -11.49
N LYS A 23 9.67 0.31 -12.51
CA LYS A 23 10.27 1.56 -13.02
C LYS A 23 9.28 2.41 -13.82
N THR A 24 8.22 1.82 -14.36
CA THR A 24 7.23 2.57 -15.15
C THR A 24 6.07 3.09 -14.31
N PHE A 25 5.85 2.55 -13.12
CA PHE A 25 4.78 2.96 -12.21
C PHE A 25 5.15 4.20 -11.41
N GLU A 26 4.30 5.22 -11.48
CA GLU A 26 4.50 6.50 -10.81
C GLU A 26 3.21 6.95 -10.11
N ALA A 27 3.29 7.16 -8.79
CA ALA A 27 2.25 7.86 -8.06
C ALA A 27 2.42 9.38 -8.22
N GLN A 28 1.36 10.04 -8.70
CA GLN A 28 1.25 11.49 -8.88
C GLN A 28 0.72 12.14 -7.58
N GLY A 29 1.30 11.77 -6.45
CA GLY A 29 0.89 12.23 -5.12
C GLY A 29 1.62 13.49 -4.67
N LEU A 30 1.73 13.65 -3.35
CA LEU A 30 2.37 14.80 -2.72
C LEU A 30 3.76 15.10 -3.27
N SER A 31 4.08 16.40 -3.39
CA SER A 31 5.40 16.85 -3.79
C SER A 31 6.45 16.57 -2.71
N GLN A 32 7.72 16.52 -3.12
CA GLN A 32 8.82 16.31 -2.18
C GLN A 32 8.83 17.36 -1.06
N LYS A 33 8.49 18.62 -1.37
CA LYS A 33 8.42 19.68 -0.38
C LYS A 33 7.32 19.43 0.65
N GLU A 34 6.12 19.06 0.21
CA GLU A 34 5.00 18.75 1.12
C GLU A 34 5.32 17.56 2.03
N ILE A 35 5.99 16.54 1.50
CA ILE A 35 6.43 15.38 2.28
C ILE A 35 7.44 15.78 3.35
N VAL A 36 8.47 16.55 2.97
CA VAL A 36 9.50 17.03 3.92
C VAL A 36 8.89 17.93 4.99
N ASP A 37 8.02 18.86 4.59
CA ASP A 37 7.31 19.74 5.52
C ASP A 37 6.43 18.93 6.50
N TYR A 38 5.73 17.89 6.01
CA TYR A 38 4.96 16.99 6.86
C TYR A 38 5.84 16.20 7.84
N LEU A 39 6.96 15.65 7.38
CA LEU A 39 7.88 14.87 8.22
C LEU A 39 8.48 15.71 9.35
N ALA A 40 8.54 17.04 9.21
CA ALA A 40 8.99 17.95 10.28
C ALA A 40 7.92 18.23 11.35
N THR A 41 6.67 17.79 11.17
CA THR A 41 5.59 17.95 12.16
C THR A 41 5.63 16.87 13.24
N GLU A 42 4.90 17.04 14.34
CA GLU A 42 4.76 16.02 15.39
C GLU A 42 4.22 14.68 14.83
N ASN A 43 3.21 14.74 13.97
CA ASN A 43 2.66 13.54 13.32
C ASN A 43 3.68 12.89 12.37
N GLY A 44 4.49 13.69 11.69
CA GLY A 44 5.57 13.22 10.83
C GLY A 44 6.71 12.55 11.60
N GLN A 45 7.07 13.09 12.77
CA GLN A 45 8.05 12.46 13.66
C GLN A 45 7.51 11.14 14.21
N LEU A 46 6.26 11.10 14.67
CA LEU A 46 5.61 9.85 15.11
C LEU A 46 5.57 8.79 13.99
N TYR A 47 5.36 9.21 12.75
CA TYR A 47 5.40 8.33 11.59
C TYR A 47 6.77 7.66 11.46
N LEU A 48 7.86 8.43 11.54
CA LEU A 48 9.23 7.95 11.47
C LEU A 48 9.57 7.03 12.65
N ASP A 49 9.18 7.41 13.86
CA ASP A 49 9.41 6.61 15.07
C ASP A 49 8.76 5.23 14.96
N LYS A 50 7.53 5.15 14.43
CA LYS A 50 6.85 3.87 14.21
C LYS A 50 7.52 3.02 13.15
N LEU A 51 7.97 3.62 12.05
CA LEU A 51 8.73 2.90 11.03
C LEU A 51 10.05 2.36 11.59
N GLN A 52 10.76 3.15 12.41
CA GLN A 52 12.01 2.73 13.05
C GLN A 52 11.76 1.61 14.07
N ALA A 53 10.68 1.67 14.85
CA ALA A 53 10.30 0.61 15.77
C ALA A 53 9.94 -0.70 15.06
N ALA A 54 9.37 -0.62 13.85
CA ALA A 54 9.04 -1.77 13.02
C ALA A 54 10.28 -2.42 12.36
N ALA A 55 11.37 -1.67 12.22
CA ALA A 55 12.60 -2.12 11.57
C ALA A 55 13.83 -1.51 12.27
N PRO A 56 14.11 -1.89 13.53
CA PRO A 56 15.18 -1.30 14.35
C PRO A 56 16.58 -1.55 13.77
N GLU A 57 16.73 -2.53 12.88
CA GLU A 57 17.96 -2.84 12.17
C GLU A 57 18.26 -1.91 10.99
N LYS A 58 17.29 -1.08 10.57
CA LYS A 58 17.41 -0.19 9.43
C LYS A 58 18.02 1.15 9.81
N SER A 59 18.84 1.68 8.89
CA SER A 59 19.39 3.02 9.01
C SER A 59 18.29 4.08 8.93
N PHE A 60 18.52 5.23 9.55
CA PHE A 60 17.57 6.34 9.51
C PHE A 60 17.28 6.82 8.07
N ASP A 61 18.28 6.80 7.19
CA ASP A 61 18.12 7.14 5.77
C ASP A 61 17.19 6.14 5.04
N GLU A 62 17.30 4.84 5.33
CA GLU A 62 16.36 3.84 4.81
C GLU A 62 14.92 4.08 5.32
N ILE A 63 14.77 4.46 6.59
CA ILE A 63 13.47 4.80 7.20
C ILE A 63 12.87 6.04 6.53
N ILE A 64 13.64 7.11 6.33
CA ILE A 64 13.20 8.31 5.63
C ILE A 64 12.77 7.98 4.19
N ASN A 65 13.60 7.23 3.44
CA ASN A 65 13.28 6.87 2.07
C ASN A 65 11.99 6.04 1.97
N ARG A 66 11.79 5.12 2.93
CA ARG A 66 10.53 4.37 3.06
C ARG A 66 9.36 5.30 3.35
N ALA A 67 9.51 6.24 4.29
CA ALA A 67 8.46 7.20 4.64
C ALA A 67 8.07 8.07 3.44
N ILE A 68 9.05 8.60 2.70
CA ILE A 68 8.83 9.39 1.50
C ILE A 68 8.01 8.58 0.47
N GLY A 69 8.43 7.34 0.18
CA GLY A 69 7.71 6.48 -0.77
C GLY A 69 6.27 6.20 -0.35
N GLN A 70 6.04 5.91 0.93
CA GLN A 70 4.71 5.63 1.46
C GLN A 70 3.82 6.87 1.46
N ILE A 71 4.32 8.04 1.87
CA ILE A 71 3.56 9.29 1.91
C ILE A 71 3.26 9.78 0.49
N LYS A 72 4.20 9.65 -0.45
CA LYS A 72 4.02 9.99 -1.87
C LYS A 72 2.90 9.21 -2.55
N SER A 73 2.52 8.03 -2.03
CA SER A 73 1.38 7.28 -2.55
C SER A 73 0.03 7.99 -2.35
N GLY A 74 -0.03 9.02 -1.49
CA GLY A 74 -1.24 9.80 -1.23
C GLY A 74 -1.26 11.15 -1.95
N SER A 75 -2.46 11.60 -2.31
CA SER A 75 -2.73 12.94 -2.86
C SER A 75 -3.02 13.99 -1.77
N THR A 76 -3.08 13.57 -0.50
CA THR A 76 -3.35 14.45 0.65
C THR A 76 -2.38 14.17 1.78
N ILE A 77 -2.02 15.20 2.55
CA ILE A 77 -1.22 15.06 3.77
C ILE A 77 -1.86 14.01 4.70
N PRO A 78 -1.11 12.99 5.17
CA PRO A 78 -1.67 11.95 6.01
C PRO A 78 -2.17 12.50 7.34
N LYS A 79 -3.39 12.10 7.71
CA LYS A 79 -4.01 12.41 9.00
C LYS A 79 -3.79 11.24 9.96
N LEU A 80 -3.32 11.56 11.16
CA LEU A 80 -3.20 10.59 12.24
C LEU A 80 -4.60 10.17 12.72
N VAL A 81 -4.86 8.87 12.79
CA VAL A 81 -6.08 8.29 13.34
C VAL A 81 -5.68 7.17 14.29
N VAL A 82 -6.15 7.23 15.54
CA VAL A 82 -6.07 6.09 16.46
C VAL A 82 -7.25 5.17 16.17
N THR A 83 -6.98 3.89 15.96
CA THR A 83 -8.00 2.89 15.64
C THR A 83 -7.81 1.62 16.48
N ASP A 84 -8.93 1.05 16.90
CA ASP A 84 -9.07 -0.30 17.43
C ASP A 84 -9.79 -1.23 16.42
N SER A 85 -10.22 -0.66 15.29
CA SER A 85 -11.02 -1.34 14.28
C SER A 85 -10.14 -2.06 13.25
N PRO A 86 -10.61 -3.19 12.70
CA PRO A 86 -9.91 -3.92 11.66
C PRO A 86 -9.70 -3.10 10.38
N LEU A 87 -8.61 -3.38 9.68
CA LEU A 87 -8.33 -2.89 8.34
C LEU A 87 -8.25 -4.04 7.35
N VAL A 88 -8.50 -3.73 6.09
CA VAL A 88 -8.51 -4.71 5.00
C VAL A 88 -7.56 -4.35 3.88
N LYS A 89 -7.13 -5.37 3.16
CA LYS A 89 -6.32 -5.26 1.95
C LYS A 89 -6.83 -6.21 0.89
N ILE A 90 -6.85 -5.73 -0.35
CA ILE A 90 -7.12 -6.56 -1.52
C ILE A 90 -5.81 -7.00 -2.16
N VAL A 91 -5.75 -8.27 -2.56
CA VAL A 91 -4.66 -8.84 -3.36
C VAL A 91 -5.26 -9.75 -4.44
N PRO A 92 -4.65 -9.88 -5.63
CA PRO A 92 -5.14 -10.81 -6.64
C PRO A 92 -5.37 -12.20 -6.05
N VAL A 93 -6.45 -12.87 -6.43
CA VAL A 93 -6.72 -14.24 -5.97
C VAL A 93 -5.51 -15.15 -6.26
N GLY A 94 -5.17 -16.00 -5.30
CA GLY A 94 -3.98 -16.86 -5.36
C GLY A 94 -2.70 -16.21 -4.84
N LYS A 95 -2.69 -14.90 -4.56
CA LYS A 95 -1.57 -14.20 -3.91
C LYS A 95 -1.83 -14.01 -2.41
N GLU A 96 -0.73 -13.86 -1.67
CA GLU A 96 -0.74 -13.56 -0.24
C GLU A 96 -0.42 -12.09 0.03
N VAL A 97 -0.78 -11.63 1.24
CA VAL A 97 -0.37 -10.30 1.71
C VAL A 97 1.10 -10.35 2.09
N SER A 98 1.93 -9.53 1.43
CA SER A 98 3.31 -9.34 1.85
C SER A 98 3.35 -8.70 3.24
N ASP A 99 4.19 -9.25 4.12
CA ASP A 99 4.47 -8.71 5.46
C ASP A 99 4.98 -7.26 5.44
N TYR A 100 5.50 -6.81 4.30
CA TYR A 100 6.10 -5.48 4.15
C TYR A 100 5.16 -4.45 3.52
N SER A 101 3.97 -4.84 3.06
CA SER A 101 3.07 -3.89 2.39
C SER A 101 2.30 -3.06 3.42
N PRO A 102 2.46 -1.73 3.44
CA PRO A 102 1.88 -0.87 4.48
C PRO A 102 0.48 -0.37 4.13
N PHE A 103 0.01 -0.59 2.91
CA PHE A 103 -1.21 0.01 2.38
C PHE A 103 -2.43 -0.87 2.65
N PHE A 104 -3.33 -0.38 3.48
CA PHE A 104 -4.62 -0.98 3.80
C PHE A 104 -5.74 0.04 3.58
N THR A 105 -6.98 -0.38 3.80
CA THR A 105 -8.14 0.51 3.84
C THR A 105 -9.15 0.01 4.87
N THR A 106 -10.24 0.73 5.09
CA THR A 106 -11.34 0.28 5.94
C THR A 106 -12.30 -0.61 5.16
N MET A 107 -13.03 -1.49 5.84
CA MET A 107 -14.06 -2.30 5.18
C MET A 107 -15.14 -1.42 4.52
N ASP A 108 -15.51 -0.31 5.14
CA ASP A 108 -16.52 0.59 4.58
C ASP A 108 -16.03 1.33 3.33
N GLU A 109 -14.76 1.71 3.28
CA GLU A 109 -14.15 2.28 2.07
C GLU A 109 -14.06 1.24 0.95
N LEU A 110 -13.66 -0.01 1.27
CA LEU A 110 -13.66 -1.10 0.30
C LEU A 110 -15.06 -1.38 -0.25
N ARG A 111 -16.09 -1.38 0.60
CA ARG A 111 -17.49 -1.53 0.18
C ARG A 111 -17.92 -0.40 -0.74
N ARG A 112 -17.62 0.85 -0.39
CA ARG A 112 -17.89 2.01 -1.26
C ARG A 112 -17.21 1.86 -2.61
N ALA A 113 -15.94 1.45 -2.63
CA ALA A 113 -15.20 1.22 -3.87
C ALA A 113 -15.85 0.14 -4.73
N SER A 114 -16.23 -1.00 -4.14
CA SER A 114 -16.87 -2.12 -4.85
C SER A 114 -18.26 -1.82 -5.43
N GLN A 115 -18.90 -0.75 -4.96
CA GLN A 115 -20.21 -0.29 -5.46
C GLN A 115 -20.08 0.81 -6.52
N SER A 116 -18.86 1.26 -6.79
CA SER A 116 -18.56 2.25 -7.82
C SER A 116 -18.73 1.66 -9.22
N LYS A 117 -18.78 2.55 -10.22
CA LYS A 117 -18.69 2.16 -11.64
C LYS A 117 -17.24 1.99 -12.11
N ALA A 118 -16.29 2.54 -11.37
CA ALA A 118 -14.86 2.39 -11.65
C ALA A 118 -14.34 1.08 -11.04
N THR A 119 -13.27 0.52 -11.63
CA THR A 119 -12.67 -0.71 -11.11
C THR A 119 -11.96 -0.44 -9.78
N LEU A 120 -11.79 -1.48 -8.96
CA LEU A 120 -10.95 -1.37 -7.75
C LEU A 120 -9.52 -0.99 -8.10
N ALA A 121 -8.98 -1.49 -9.21
CA ALA A 121 -7.65 -1.10 -9.69
C ALA A 121 -7.54 0.42 -9.96
N ASP A 122 -8.57 1.03 -10.56
CA ASP A 122 -8.64 2.48 -10.79
C ASP A 122 -8.70 3.26 -9.48
N LEU A 123 -9.60 2.85 -8.59
CA LEU A 123 -9.88 3.55 -7.35
C LEU A 123 -8.72 3.49 -6.36
N PHE A 124 -8.10 2.33 -6.22
CA PHE A 124 -6.94 2.11 -5.35
C PHE A 124 -5.60 2.43 -6.01
N GLY A 125 -5.60 2.95 -7.26
CA GLY A 125 -4.38 3.34 -7.95
C GLY A 125 -3.39 2.18 -8.15
N LEU A 126 -3.90 0.95 -8.33
CA LEU A 126 -3.08 -0.25 -8.35
C LEU A 126 -2.20 -0.30 -9.62
N PRO A 127 -0.96 -0.80 -9.51
CA PRO A 127 -0.16 -1.07 -10.69
C PRO A 127 -0.78 -2.20 -11.53
N LEU A 128 -0.50 -2.24 -12.83
CA LEU A 128 -1.00 -3.24 -13.76
C LEU A 128 -0.70 -4.68 -13.30
N THR A 129 0.45 -4.90 -12.67
CA THR A 129 0.86 -6.21 -12.11
C THR A 129 0.01 -6.69 -10.93
N SER A 130 -0.77 -5.78 -10.35
CA SER A 130 -1.72 -6.02 -9.27
C SER A 130 -3.17 -5.91 -9.73
N GLU A 131 -3.41 -5.65 -11.02
CA GLU A 131 -4.74 -5.72 -11.60
C GLU A 131 -5.20 -7.18 -11.73
N ALA A 132 -6.44 -7.45 -11.35
CA ALA A 132 -7.06 -8.76 -11.47
C ALA A 132 -8.57 -8.58 -11.64
N SER A 133 -9.23 -9.55 -12.28
CA SER A 133 -10.70 -9.59 -12.33
C SER A 133 -11.34 -9.89 -10.96
N LYS A 134 -10.57 -10.48 -10.05
CA LYS A 134 -11.01 -10.89 -8.72
C LYS A 134 -9.90 -10.75 -7.69
N TYR A 135 -10.27 -10.29 -6.51
CA TYR A 135 -9.39 -10.05 -5.38
C TYR A 135 -9.79 -10.88 -4.16
N SER A 136 -8.78 -11.40 -3.45
CA SER A 136 -8.91 -11.87 -2.08
C SER A 136 -8.87 -10.68 -1.12
N VAL A 137 -9.75 -10.69 -0.11
CA VAL A 137 -9.79 -9.69 0.97
C VAL A 137 -9.16 -10.27 2.22
N PHE A 138 -8.08 -9.64 2.67
CA PHE A 138 -7.42 -9.98 3.91
C PHE A 138 -7.69 -8.92 4.96
N GLU A 139 -7.95 -9.35 6.18
CA GLU A 139 -8.19 -8.51 7.35
C GLU A 139 -7.01 -8.59 8.32
N ILE A 140 -6.68 -7.45 8.91
CA ILE A 140 -5.77 -7.30 10.04
C ILE A 140 -6.51 -6.59 11.18
N THR A 141 -6.26 -6.99 12.41
CA THR A 141 -6.86 -6.37 13.61
C THR A 141 -5.74 -5.81 14.48
N PRO A 142 -5.88 -4.59 15.03
CA PRO A 142 -4.85 -4.04 15.91
C PRO A 142 -4.83 -4.84 17.21
N ILE A 143 -3.65 -5.18 17.72
CA ILE A 143 -3.48 -5.96 18.97
C ILE A 143 -3.99 -5.16 20.18
N LYS A 144 -3.79 -3.84 20.11
CA LYS A 144 -4.30 -2.80 21.00
C LYS A 144 -4.57 -1.56 20.15
N PRO A 145 -5.39 -0.59 20.60
CA PRO A 145 -5.58 0.65 19.86
C PRO A 145 -4.25 1.24 19.41
N THR A 146 -4.12 1.51 18.11
CA THR A 146 -2.88 1.97 17.50
C THR A 146 -3.13 3.01 16.41
N GLU A 147 -2.10 3.75 16.07
CA GLU A 147 -2.13 4.80 15.08
C GLU A 147 -2.00 4.27 13.65
N VAL A 148 -2.81 4.83 12.77
CA VAL A 148 -2.70 4.70 11.32
C VAL A 148 -2.69 6.07 10.68
N PHE A 149 -2.06 6.17 9.52
CA PHE A 149 -1.93 7.43 8.81
C PHE A 149 -2.81 7.38 7.55
N VAL A 150 -3.90 8.12 7.58
CA VAL A 150 -4.95 8.07 6.54
C VAL A 150 -4.72 9.17 5.52
N SER A 151 -4.66 8.80 4.25
CA SER A 151 -4.56 9.73 3.13
C SER A 151 -5.45 9.27 1.98
N LYS A 152 -5.87 10.20 1.12
CA LYS A 152 -6.48 9.84 -0.15
C LYS A 152 -5.40 9.27 -1.07
N VAL A 153 -5.66 8.16 -1.75
CA VAL A 153 -4.76 7.57 -2.75
C VAL A 153 -4.46 8.61 -3.84
N ALA A 154 -3.23 8.63 -4.34
CA ALA A 154 -2.86 9.47 -5.46
C ALA A 154 -3.26 8.85 -6.80
N PRO A 155 -3.56 9.65 -7.83
CA PRO A 155 -3.58 9.16 -9.20
C PRO A 155 -2.24 8.49 -9.54
N THR A 156 -2.28 7.45 -10.36
CA THR A 156 -1.08 6.72 -10.77
C THR A 156 -0.99 6.63 -12.29
N THR A 157 0.24 6.61 -12.80
CA THR A 157 0.52 6.45 -14.22
C THR A 157 1.54 5.34 -14.44
N GLU A 158 1.38 4.61 -15.54
CA GLU A 158 2.29 3.57 -16.00
C GLU A 158 2.58 3.71 -17.50
N PHE A 159 3.76 3.21 -17.90
CA PHE A 159 4.22 3.22 -19.29
C PHE A 159 4.10 4.60 -19.96
N GLY A 160 4.61 5.64 -19.27
CA GLY A 160 4.55 7.02 -19.76
C GLY A 160 3.14 7.61 -19.82
N GLY A 161 2.20 7.09 -19.01
CA GLY A 161 0.82 7.55 -18.95
C GLY A 161 -0.16 6.76 -19.83
N SER A 162 0.29 5.68 -20.47
CA SER A 162 -0.58 4.81 -21.27
C SER A 162 -1.61 4.06 -20.41
N VAL A 163 -1.27 3.80 -19.16
CA VAL A 163 -2.18 3.34 -18.12
C VAL A 163 -2.27 4.43 -17.08
N ALA A 164 -3.48 4.89 -16.76
CA ALA A 164 -3.73 5.91 -15.76
C ALA A 164 -4.87 5.45 -14.85
N ARG A 165 -4.67 5.58 -13.54
CA ARG A 165 -5.66 5.24 -12.51
C ARG A 165 -5.97 6.47 -11.69
N SER A 166 -7.23 6.63 -11.30
CA SER A 166 -7.70 7.89 -10.72
C SER A 166 -7.24 8.09 -9.28
N GLY A 167 -7.15 7.03 -8.47
CA GLY A 167 -6.79 7.15 -7.06
C GLY A 167 -7.81 7.99 -6.30
N ASP A 168 -8.96 7.41 -5.96
CA ASP A 168 -10.10 8.17 -5.43
C ASP A 168 -10.62 7.72 -4.07
N VAL A 169 -9.96 6.72 -3.49
CA VAL A 169 -10.32 6.16 -2.18
C VAL A 169 -9.32 6.55 -1.10
N PHE A 170 -9.71 6.38 0.14
CA PHE A 170 -8.83 6.52 1.29
C PHE A 170 -8.04 5.23 1.56
N GLN A 171 -6.75 5.41 1.77
CA GLN A 171 -5.85 4.38 2.29
C GLN A 171 -5.49 4.69 3.73
N SER A 172 -5.23 3.63 4.49
CA SER A 172 -4.64 3.64 5.83
C SER A 172 -3.25 3.07 5.73
N ILE A 173 -2.24 3.89 6.03
CA ILE A 173 -0.84 3.48 6.05
C ILE A 173 -0.52 2.93 7.43
N VAL A 174 -0.17 1.64 7.47
CA VAL A 174 0.27 0.92 8.66
C VAL A 174 1.79 0.93 8.70
N THR A 175 2.36 1.76 9.58
CA THR A 175 3.82 1.94 9.70
C THR A 175 4.50 0.84 10.51
N ASN A 176 3.79 0.19 11.43
CA ASN A 176 4.32 -0.92 12.22
C ASN A 176 3.40 -2.15 12.19
N ARG A 177 3.72 -3.12 11.33
CA ARG A 177 2.95 -4.38 11.21
C ARG A 177 2.99 -5.25 12.47
N GLY A 178 3.98 -5.08 13.35
CA GLY A 178 4.07 -5.79 14.62
C GLY A 178 2.99 -5.40 15.64
N GLU A 179 2.25 -4.31 15.40
CA GLU A 179 1.12 -3.87 16.25
C GLU A 179 -0.21 -4.50 15.83
N TRP A 180 -0.20 -5.38 14.83
CA TRP A 180 -1.39 -5.94 14.20
C TRP A 180 -1.33 -7.47 14.14
N SER A 181 -2.50 -8.09 14.06
CA SER A 181 -2.61 -9.53 13.80
C SER A 181 -2.00 -9.91 12.45
N ALA A 182 -1.70 -11.20 12.31
CA ALA A 182 -1.44 -11.80 11.01
C ALA A 182 -2.66 -11.57 10.07
N PRO A 183 -2.43 -11.37 8.76
CA PRO A 183 -3.51 -11.24 7.79
C PRO A 183 -4.38 -12.50 7.75
N ARG A 184 -5.69 -12.34 7.81
CA ARG A 184 -6.67 -13.42 7.70
C ARG A 184 -7.53 -13.23 6.46
N LEU A 185 -7.60 -14.24 5.59
CA LEU A 185 -8.53 -14.24 4.45
C LEU A 185 -9.98 -14.23 4.97
N ILE A 186 -10.77 -13.24 4.56
CA ILE A 186 -12.17 -13.09 4.98
C ILE A 186 -13.16 -13.18 3.81
N GLY A 187 -12.67 -13.23 2.57
CA GLY A 187 -13.52 -13.42 1.40
C GLY A 187 -12.83 -13.01 0.11
N THR A 188 -13.64 -12.88 -0.94
CA THR A 188 -13.21 -12.40 -2.25
C THR A 188 -14.22 -11.40 -2.79
N LEU A 189 -13.79 -10.50 -3.66
CA LEU A 189 -14.67 -9.63 -4.43
C LEU A 189 -14.19 -9.51 -5.88
N ASP A 190 -15.12 -9.25 -6.78
CA ASP A 190 -14.82 -8.96 -8.17
C ASP A 190 -14.39 -7.49 -8.33
N ASN A 191 -13.59 -7.21 -9.36
CA ASN A 191 -13.06 -5.89 -9.68
C ASN A 191 -14.08 -4.96 -10.34
#